data_AF-A0A2M9P5A6-F1
#
_entry.id   AF-A0A2M9P5A6-F1
#
_cell.length_a   1.000
_cell.length_b   1.000
_cell.length_c   1.000
_cell.angle_alpha   90.00
_cell.angle_beta   90.00
_cell.angle_gamma   90.00
#
_symmetry.space_group_name_H-M   'P 1'
#
loop_
_entity.id
_entity.type
_entity.pdbx_description
1 polymer ?
#
loop_
_entity_poly.entity_id
_entity_poly.type
_entity_poly.pdbx_seq_one_letter_code
_entity_poly.pdbx_strand_id
1 'polypeptide(L)' 'RFSTLKSWGLKLAKTSGFKKARIAVARKMAVILHAMWKTNTPFRWSQEAAA' A
#
# COMPACT_ATOMS: atom_id res chain seq x y z
N ARG A 1 -1.18 -10.16 -8.45
CA ARG A 1 0.24 -10.01 -8.01
C ARG A 1 0.28 -9.68 -6.51
N PHE A 2 1.16 -10.32 -5.73
CA PHE A 2 1.34 -9.99 -4.31
C PHE A 2 2.21 -8.73 -4.20
N SER A 3 1.81 -7.77 -3.38
CA SER A 3 2.58 -6.53 -3.13
C SER A 3 2.88 -6.40 -1.64
N THR A 4 3.92 -5.64 -1.30
CA THR A 4 4.28 -5.31 0.09
C THR A 4 3.13 -4.65 0.83
N LEU A 5 2.30 -3.87 0.13
CA LEU A 5 1.11 -3.26 0.71
C LEU A 5 0.02 -4.28 1.02
N LYS A 6 -0.19 -5.26 0.13
CA LYS A 6 -1.17 -6.33 0.37
C LYS A 6 -0.76 -7.18 1.57
N SER A 7 0.52 -7.55 1.69
CA SER A 7 1.01 -8.32 2.84
C SER A 7 0.92 -7.53 4.15
N TRP A 8 1.22 -6.24 4.13
CA TRP A 8 1.02 -5.34 5.28
C TRP A 8 -0.46 -5.25 5.67
N GLY A 9 -1.36 -5.05 4.71
CA GLY A 9 -2.81 -4.99 4.96
C GLY A 9 -3.36 -6.28 5.57
N LEU A 10 -2.89 -7.43 5.11
CA LEU A 10 -3.26 -8.74 5.66
C LEU A 10 -2.71 -8.94 7.09
N LYS A 11 -1.47 -8.51 7.37
CA LYS A 11 -0.94 -8.53 8.75
C LYS A 11 -1.77 -7.63 9.67
N LEU A 12 -2.13 -6.43 9.21
CA LEU A 12 -2.94 -5.49 9.97
C LEU A 12 -4.37 -6.00 10.22
N ALA A 13 -4.93 -6.76 9.27
CA ALA A 13 -6.24 -7.39 9.45
C ALA A 13 -6.21 -8.43 10.59
N LYS A 14 -5.10 -9.14 10.77
CA LYS A 14 -4.92 -10.11 11.88
C LYS A 14 -4.82 -9.44 13.24
N THR A 15 -4.18 -8.27 13.34
CA THR A 15 -3.95 -7.60 14.64
C THR A 15 -5.06 -6.64 15.04
N SER A 16 -5.66 -5.93 14.08
CA SER A 16 -6.55 -4.80 14.34
C SER A 16 -7.96 -4.98 13.78
N GLY A 17 -8.22 -6.11 13.13
CA GLY A 17 -9.50 -6.45 12.52
C GLY A 17 -9.68 -5.89 11.10
N PHE A 18 -10.51 -6.58 10.32
CA PHE A 18 -10.67 -6.33 8.88
C PHE A 18 -11.17 -4.92 8.54
N LYS A 19 -12.13 -4.38 9.31
CA LYS A 19 -12.69 -3.03 9.08
C LYS A 19 -11.61 -1.95 9.14
N LYS A 20 -10.76 -1.98 10.19
CA LYS A 20 -9.67 -1.02 10.39
C LYS A 20 -8.57 -1.20 9.34
N ALA A 21 -8.21 -2.46 9.05
CA ALA A 21 -7.20 -2.76 8.03
C ALA A 21 -7.59 -2.27 6.63
N ARG A 22 -8.85 -2.46 6.22
CA ARG A 22 -9.36 -1.96 4.93
C ARG A 22 -9.22 -0.44 4.80
N ILE A 23 -9.60 0.31 5.84
CA ILE A 23 -9.49 1.77 5.87
C ILE A 23 -8.02 2.20 5.80
N ALA A 24 -7.15 1.56 6.57
CA ALA A 24 -5.72 1.88 6.58
C ALA A 24 -5.04 1.61 5.23
N VAL A 25 -5.39 0.50 4.57
CA VAL A 25 -4.92 0.20 3.21
C VAL A 25 -5.40 1.24 2.21
N ALA A 26 -6.69 1.62 2.25
CA ALA A 26 -7.24 2.63 1.35
C ALA A 26 -6.53 3.99 1.50
N ARG A 27 -6.29 4.44 2.74
CA ARG A 27 -5.55 5.68 3.01
C ARG A 27 -4.13 5.63 2.44
N LYS A 28 -3.42 4.52 2.62
CA LYS A 28 -2.07 4.36 2.08
C LYS A 28 -2.06 4.29 0.55
N MET A 29 -3.09 3.68 -0.06
CA MET A 29 -3.26 3.70 -1.53
C MET A 29 -3.47 5.11 -2.06
N ALA A 30 -4.33 5.92 -1.44
CA ALA A 30 -4.56 7.29 -1.85
C ALA A 30 -3.27 8.12 -1.85
N VAL A 31 -2.45 7.99 -0.80
CA VAL A 31 -1.15 8.69 -0.71
C VAL A 31 -0.20 8.24 -1.82
N ILE A 32 -0.09 6.92 -2.07
CA ILE A 32 0.82 6.41 -3.11
C ILE A 32 0.37 6.86 -4.50
N LEU A 33 -0.91 6.75 -4.80
CA LEU A 33 -1.45 7.17 -6.10
C LEU A 33 -1.29 8.68 -6.31
N HIS A 34 -1.51 9.48 -5.27
CA HIS A 34 -1.27 10.92 -5.34
C HIS A 34 0.21 11.26 -5.50
N ALA A 35 1.12 10.55 -4.83
CA ALA A 35 2.56 10.74 -5.01
C ALA A 35 2.98 10.41 -6.45
N MET A 36 2.54 9.25 -6.97
CA MET A 36 2.81 8.83 -8.35
C MET A 36 2.30 9.84 -9.38
N TRP A 37 1.10 10.39 -9.16
CA TRP A 37 0.54 11.42 -10.02
C TRP A 37 1.45 12.65 -10.09
N LYS A 38 1.98 13.10 -8.94
CA LYS A 38 2.85 14.27 -8.88
C LYS A 38 4.22 14.02 -9.49
N THR A 39 4.76 12.81 -9.38
CA THR A 39 6.12 12.48 -9.82
C THR A 39 6.18 11.80 -11.19
N ASN A 40 5.03 11.51 -11.82
CA ASN A 40 4.92 10.68 -13.03
C ASN A 40 5.66 9.33 -12.93
N THR A 41 5.83 8.79 -11.72
CA THR A 41 6.54 7.52 -11.50
C THR A 41 5.56 6.34 -11.43
N PRO A 42 5.89 5.18 -12.01
CA PRO A 42 5.04 3.98 -11.95
C PRO A 42 4.97 3.37 -10.54
N PHE A 43 3.91 2.60 -10.28
CA PHE A 43 3.70 1.97 -8.97
C PHE A 43 4.76 0.89 -8.73
N ARG A 44 5.47 1.01 -7.61
CA ARG A 44 6.50 0.04 -7.19
C ARG A 44 5.86 -1.11 -6.41
N TRP A 45 5.82 -2.29 -7.04
CA TRP A 45 5.21 -3.49 -6.46
C TRP A 45 6.07 -4.15 -5.35
N SER A 46 7.37 -3.89 -5.34
CA SER A 46 8.35 -4.33 -4.33
C SER A 46 9.20 -3.14 -3.85
N GLN A 47 9.87 -3.28 -2.69
CA GLN A 47 10.81 -2.29 -2.14
C GLN A 47 12.06 -2.06 -3.02
N GLU A 48 12.14 -2.63 -4.22
CA GLU A 48 13.38 -2.78 -4.98
C GLU A 48 13.68 -1.64 -5.97
N ALA A 49 12.70 -0.84 -6.40
CA ALA A 49 12.97 0.33 -7.26
C ALA A 49 13.48 1.60 -6.52
N ALA A 50 14.36 1.42 -5.53
CA ALA A 50 15.17 2.49 -4.92
C ALA A 50 16.57 1.91 -4.74
N ALA A 51 17.24 1.73 -5.87
CA ALA A 51 18.68 1.73 -6.01
C ALA A 51 19.01 2.85 -6.99
#